data_AF-A0A397BTW1-F1
#
_entry.id   AF-A0A397BTW1-F1
#
_cell.length_a   1.000
_cell.length_b   1.000
_cell.length_c   1.000
_cell.angle_alpha   90.00
_cell.angle_beta   90.00
_cell.angle_gamma   90.00
#
_symmetry.space_group_name_H-M   'P 1'
#
loop_
_entity.id
_entity.type
_entity.pdbx_description
1 polymer ?
#
loop_
_entity_poly.entity_id
_entity_poly.type
_entity_poly.pdbx_seq_one_letter_code
_entity_poly.pdbx_strand_id
1 'polypeptide(L)'
;NGVLERQGTGSVTEGIGQGRVTDNLKDSPIDDAVHVEDHRSINMVFRLLKDEGIFVGASSGLNVVAACDVAKSIGPGSTVVTILCDSASRYQSRLFSRSWLESKGLFDAVPEDCRHLVTLP
;
A
#
# COMPACT_ATOMS: atom_id res chain seq x y z
N ASN A 1 19.52 -2.59 -22.56
CA ASN A 1 18.33 -1.72 -22.75
C ASN A 1 17.42 -1.60 -21.52
N GLY A 2 17.82 -2.06 -20.32
CA GLY A 2 17.19 -1.64 -19.04
C GLY A 2 15.70 -1.93 -18.88
N VAL A 3 15.12 -2.82 -19.68
CA VAL A 3 13.71 -3.20 -19.57
C VAL A 3 13.57 -4.12 -18.35
N LEU A 4 12.88 -3.64 -17.32
CA LEU A 4 12.49 -4.46 -16.18
C LEU A 4 11.22 -5.21 -16.57
N GLU A 5 11.31 -6.53 -16.68
CA GLU A 5 10.12 -7.35 -16.92
C GLU A 5 9.25 -7.37 -15.66
N ARG A 6 8.00 -6.92 -15.81
CA ARG A 6 7.01 -7.03 -14.74
C ARG A 6 6.72 -8.51 -14.49
N GLN A 7 6.86 -8.92 -13.25
CA GLN A 7 6.46 -10.24 -12.78
C GLN A 7 5.16 -10.13 -11.98
N GLY A 8 4.35 -11.19 -12.02
CA GLY A 8 3.07 -11.26 -11.30
C GLY A 8 1.85 -10.78 -12.10
N THR A 9 0.70 -10.71 -11.44
CA THR A 9 -0.62 -10.41 -12.04
C THR A 9 -0.99 -8.93 -12.01
N GLY A 10 -0.12 -8.08 -11.46
CA GLY A 10 -0.37 -6.65 -11.22
C GLY A 10 -0.71 -6.35 -9.76
N SER A 11 -0.94 -5.06 -9.46
CA SER A 11 -1.35 -4.57 -8.14
C SER A 11 -2.57 -3.66 -8.31
N VAL A 12 -3.41 -3.58 -7.27
CA VAL A 12 -4.53 -2.65 -7.22
C VAL A 12 -4.12 -1.23 -6.78
N THR A 13 -2.87 -1.04 -6.36
CA THR A 13 -2.34 0.27 -6.01
C THR A 13 -2.23 1.18 -7.24
N GLU A 14 -2.35 2.49 -7.02
CA GLU A 14 -2.27 3.51 -8.06
C GLU A 14 -1.21 4.56 -7.73
N GLY A 15 -0.69 5.19 -8.78
CA GLY A 15 0.38 6.20 -8.66
C GLY A 15 1.79 5.63 -8.48
N ILE A 16 1.92 4.33 -8.24
CA ILE A 16 3.19 3.60 -8.09
C ILE A 16 3.28 2.43 -9.11
N GLY A 17 4.39 1.68 -9.12
CA GLY A 17 4.57 0.54 -10.03
C GLY A 17 5.24 0.89 -11.37
N GLN A 18 6.39 1.55 -11.29
CA GLN A 18 7.17 1.93 -12.46
C GLN A 18 7.81 0.70 -13.14
N GLY A 19 7.67 0.57 -14.46
CA GLY A 19 8.17 -0.57 -15.25
C GLY A 19 9.51 -0.34 -15.96
N ARG A 20 10.16 0.80 -15.71
CA ARG A 20 11.46 1.17 -16.31
C ARG A 20 12.22 2.12 -15.40
N VAL A 21 13.54 2.15 -15.51
CA VAL A 21 14.34 3.18 -14.84
C VAL A 21 14.11 4.52 -15.54
N THR A 22 13.48 5.46 -14.84
CA THR A 22 13.26 6.83 -15.34
C THR A 22 14.49 7.68 -15.06
N ASP A 23 14.61 8.85 -15.70
CA ASP A 23 15.71 9.78 -15.40
C ASP A 23 15.69 10.29 -13.95
N ASN A 24 14.50 10.39 -13.34
CA ASN A 24 14.38 10.73 -11.91
C ASN A 24 14.87 9.60 -11.00
N LEU A 25 14.75 8.33 -11.42
CA LEU A 25 15.19 7.17 -10.64
C LEU A 25 16.66 6.83 -10.91
N LYS A 26 17.16 7.21 -12.09
CA LYS A 26 18.53 6.98 -12.50
C LYS A 26 19.47 7.61 -11.47
N ASP A 27 20.43 6.82 -10.99
CA ASP A 27 21.44 7.24 -10.02
C ASP A 27 20.86 7.71 -8.66
N SER A 28 19.59 7.39 -8.36
CA SER A 28 18.99 7.65 -7.05
C SER A 28 19.71 6.85 -5.95
N PRO A 29 19.99 7.45 -4.78
CA PRO A 29 20.62 6.74 -3.67
C PRO A 29 19.59 5.83 -3.00
N ILE A 30 19.53 4.58 -3.45
CA ILE A 30 18.63 3.53 -2.94
C ILE A 30 19.49 2.44 -2.32
N ASP A 31 19.34 2.23 -1.01
CA ASP A 31 20.09 1.22 -0.27
C ASP A 31 19.48 -0.19 -0.41
N ASP A 32 18.14 -0.28 -0.42
CA ASP A 32 17.41 -1.55 -0.45
C ASP A 32 15.95 -1.37 -0.96
N ALA A 33 15.20 -2.47 -1.09
CA ALA A 33 13.80 -2.49 -1.50
C ALA A 33 12.96 -3.48 -0.68
N VAL A 34 11.71 -3.09 -0.40
CA VAL A 34 10.71 -3.95 0.26
C VAL A 34 9.59 -4.28 -0.72
N HIS A 35 9.29 -5.57 -0.88
CA HIS A 35 8.12 -6.01 -1.63
C HIS A 35 6.92 -6.18 -0.69
N VAL A 36 5.80 -5.54 -1.03
CA VAL A 36 4.56 -5.58 -0.23
C VAL A 36 3.40 -6.01 -1.11
N GLU A 37 2.78 -7.10 -0.73
CA GLU A 37 1.58 -7.65 -1.37
C GLU A 37 0.34 -6.79 -1.09
N ASP A 38 -0.59 -6.74 -2.04
CA ASP A 38 -1.83 -5.95 -1.95
C ASP A 38 -2.62 -6.24 -0.68
N HIS A 39 -2.71 -7.51 -0.25
CA HIS A 39 -3.44 -7.87 0.98
C HIS A 39 -2.90 -7.16 2.22
N ARG A 40 -1.59 -6.95 2.32
CA ARG A 40 -0.98 -6.24 3.45
C ARG A 40 -1.27 -4.74 3.37
N SER A 41 -1.20 -4.18 2.17
CA SER A 41 -1.52 -2.77 1.93
C SER A 41 -2.99 -2.47 2.26
N ILE A 42 -3.93 -3.28 1.77
CA ILE A 42 -5.36 -3.13 2.07
C ILE A 42 -5.61 -3.25 3.58
N ASN A 43 -5.04 -4.26 4.23
CA ASN A 43 -5.16 -4.40 5.68
C ASN A 43 -4.72 -3.13 6.42
N MET A 44 -3.56 -2.59 6.03
CA MET A 44 -3.00 -1.38 6.65
C MET A 44 -3.84 -0.12 6.38
N VAL A 45 -4.46 0.03 5.20
CA VAL A 45 -5.38 1.16 4.93
C VAL A 45 -6.50 1.20 5.97
N PHE A 46 -7.14 0.07 6.25
CA PHE A 46 -8.22 0.00 7.22
C PHE A 46 -7.73 0.19 8.66
N ARG A 47 -6.56 -0.35 9.01
CA ARG A 47 -5.96 -0.12 10.33
C ARG A 47 -5.59 1.34 10.56
N LEU A 48 -5.02 2.01 9.57
CA LEU A 48 -4.73 3.46 9.65
C LEU A 48 -6.00 4.27 9.87
N LEU A 49 -7.09 3.92 9.20
CA LEU A 49 -8.36 4.61 9.41
C LEU A 49 -8.95 4.33 10.80
N LYS A 50 -8.98 3.07 11.22
CA LYS A 50 -9.60 2.66 12.49
C LYS A 50 -8.78 3.07 13.71
N ASP A 51 -7.49 2.73 13.71
CA ASP A 51 -6.63 2.84 14.88
C ASP A 51 -6.03 4.25 15.01
N GLU A 52 -5.82 4.97 13.89
CA GLU A 52 -5.13 6.28 13.86
C GLU A 52 -5.99 7.43 13.28
N GLY A 53 -7.18 7.15 12.75
CA GLY A 53 -8.03 8.17 12.11
C GLY A 53 -7.49 8.72 10.78
N ILE A 54 -6.54 8.01 10.15
CA ILE A 54 -5.84 8.47 8.94
C ILE A 54 -6.51 7.88 7.69
N PHE A 55 -7.13 8.74 6.89
CA PHE A 55 -7.90 8.35 5.70
C PHE A 55 -7.11 8.47 4.38
N VAL A 56 -6.36 7.42 4.02
CA VAL A 56 -5.36 7.44 2.93
C VAL A 56 -5.49 6.28 1.93
N GLY A 57 -4.95 6.48 0.72
CA GLY A 57 -4.93 5.46 -0.34
C GLY A 57 -3.97 4.28 -0.10
N ALA A 58 -4.08 3.25 -0.94
CA ALA A 58 -3.33 1.99 -0.80
C ALA A 58 -1.81 2.14 -0.94
N SER A 59 -1.31 3.12 -1.70
CA SER A 59 0.14 3.41 -1.73
C SER A 59 0.68 3.86 -0.38
N SER A 60 -0.11 4.62 0.38
CA SER A 60 0.22 5.02 1.75
C SER A 60 0.18 3.84 2.71
N GLY A 61 -0.83 2.96 2.59
CA GLY A 61 -0.89 1.71 3.34
C GLY A 61 0.33 0.82 3.07
N LEU A 62 0.74 0.69 1.81
CA LEU A 62 1.96 -0.02 1.40
C LEU A 62 3.21 0.58 2.05
N ASN A 63 3.34 1.91 2.00
CA ASN A 63 4.46 2.65 2.57
C ASN A 63 4.58 2.46 4.09
N VAL A 64 3.46 2.39 4.81
CA VAL A 64 3.45 2.12 6.26
C VAL A 64 3.81 0.67 6.55
N VAL A 65 3.31 -0.29 5.78
CA VAL A 65 3.72 -1.70 5.90
C VAL A 65 5.23 -1.84 5.72
N ALA A 66 5.79 -1.24 4.66
CA ALA A 66 7.23 -1.27 4.39
C ALA A 66 8.02 -0.60 5.52
N ALA A 67 7.56 0.54 6.03
CA ALA A 67 8.20 1.23 7.15
C ALA A 67 8.21 0.38 8.43
N CYS A 68 7.10 -0.32 8.74
CA CYS A 68 7.05 -1.24 9.86
C CYS A 68 8.01 -2.43 9.69
N ASP A 69 8.16 -2.97 8.48
CA ASP A 69 9.09 -4.06 8.21
C ASP A 69 10.56 -3.60 8.34
N VAL A 70 10.88 -2.42 7.81
CA VAL A 70 12.21 -1.80 7.96
C VAL A 70 12.50 -1.50 9.43
N ALA A 71 11.56 -0.93 10.19
CA ALA A 71 11.75 -0.65 11.61
C ALA A 71 12.05 -1.94 12.41
N LYS A 72 11.40 -3.05 12.07
CA LYS A 72 11.69 -4.35 12.67
C LYS A 72 13.07 -4.90 12.29
N SER A 73 13.52 -4.69 11.05
CA SER A 73 14.81 -5.20 10.58
C SER A 73 16.00 -4.45 11.18
N ILE A 74 15.90 -3.12 11.33
CA ILE A 74 16.96 -2.29 11.92
C ILE A 74 16.98 -2.33 13.46
N GLY A 75 15.85 -2.67 14.08
CA GLY A 75 15.73 -2.92 15.51
C GLY A 75 15.29 -1.72 16.37
N PRO A 76 15.08 -1.94 17.68
CA PRO A 76 14.55 -0.94 18.60
C PRO A 76 15.43 0.31 18.76
N GLY A 77 14.82 1.46 19.02
CA GLY A 77 15.52 2.74 19.20
C GLY A 77 15.85 3.46 17.89
N SER A 78 15.46 2.89 16.74
CA SER A 78 15.54 3.51 15.44
C SER A 78 14.32 4.40 15.14
N THR A 79 14.51 5.36 14.23
CA THR A 79 13.42 6.19 13.70
C THR A 79 13.27 5.91 12.21
N VAL A 80 12.10 5.43 11.79
CA VAL A 80 11.74 5.23 10.39
C VAL A 80 10.67 6.23 10.00
N VAL A 81 10.87 6.88 8.86
CA VAL A 81 9.92 7.84 8.28
C VAL A 81 9.43 7.30 6.95
N THR A 82 8.16 7.55 6.64
CA THR A 82 7.55 7.20 5.36
C THR A 82 6.58 8.29 4.91
N ILE A 83 6.09 8.18 3.67
CA ILE A 83 5.22 9.19 3.06
C ILE A 83 3.80 8.66 2.94
N LEU A 84 2.83 9.45 3.39
CA LEU A 84 1.41 9.24 3.10
C LEU A 84 1.02 10.13 1.93
N CYS A 85 0.78 9.52 0.77
CA CYS A 85 0.79 10.22 -0.51
C CYS A 85 -0.50 11.01 -0.79
N ASP A 86 -1.67 10.41 -0.53
CA ASP A 86 -2.95 11.05 -0.79
C ASP A 86 -4.12 10.42 0.00
N SER A 87 -5.25 11.13 0.01
CA SER A 87 -6.46 10.71 0.70
C SER A 87 -7.18 9.56 -0.01
N ALA A 88 -7.78 8.66 0.78
CA ALA A 88 -8.65 7.59 0.29
C ALA A 88 -9.91 8.09 -0.44
N SER A 89 -10.26 9.38 -0.35
CA SER A 89 -11.41 9.97 -1.04
C SER A 89 -11.42 9.69 -2.54
N ARG A 90 -10.24 9.66 -3.18
CA ARG A 90 -10.05 9.38 -4.61
C ARG A 90 -10.32 7.92 -5.00
N TYR A 91 -10.36 7.02 -4.02
CA TYR A 91 -10.43 5.57 -4.22
C TYR A 91 -11.62 4.92 -3.51
N GLN A 92 -12.54 5.72 -2.94
CA GLN A 92 -13.68 5.23 -2.17
C GLN A 92 -14.47 4.15 -2.90
N SER A 93 -14.84 4.40 -4.16
CA SER A 93 -15.59 3.46 -5.01
C SER A 93 -14.87 2.14 -5.31
N ARG A 94 -13.63 1.98 -4.85
CA ARG A 94 -12.83 0.75 -4.96
C ARG A 94 -12.49 0.22 -3.57
N LEU A 95 -11.62 0.92 -2.84
CA LEU A 95 -11.10 0.46 -1.55
C LEU A 95 -12.19 0.24 -0.49
N PHE A 96 -13.31 0.95 -0.59
CA PHE A 96 -14.43 0.87 0.34
C PHE A 96 -15.68 0.25 -0.29
N SER A 97 -15.54 -0.36 -1.48
CA SER A 97 -16.57 -1.11 -2.20
C SER A 97 -16.40 -2.61 -1.95
N ARG A 98 -17.46 -3.26 -1.46
CA ARG A 98 -17.47 -4.70 -1.21
C ARG A 98 -17.27 -5.47 -2.51
N SER A 99 -18.10 -5.21 -3.52
CA SER A 99 -18.05 -5.91 -4.80
C SER A 99 -16.70 -5.75 -5.50
N TRP A 100 -16.08 -4.57 -5.41
CA TRP A 100 -14.76 -4.37 -5.97
C TRP A 100 -13.70 -5.18 -5.22
N LEU A 101 -13.69 -5.14 -3.88
CA LEU A 101 -12.74 -5.92 -3.07
C LEU A 101 -12.91 -7.43 -3.30
N GLU A 102 -14.14 -7.93 -3.36
CA GLU A 102 -14.45 -9.33 -3.66
C GLU A 102 -13.98 -9.71 -5.08
N SER A 103 -14.21 -8.85 -6.08
CA SER A 103 -13.74 -9.07 -7.46
C SER A 103 -12.22 -9.15 -7.59
N LYS A 104 -11.48 -8.58 -6.62
CA LYS A 104 -10.02 -8.62 -6.54
C LYS A 104 -9.51 -9.69 -5.57
N GLY A 105 -10.39 -10.43 -4.89
CA GLY A 105 -9.99 -11.39 -3.86
C GLY A 105 -9.36 -10.74 -2.63
N LEU A 106 -9.69 -9.46 -2.35
CA LEU A 106 -9.08 -8.65 -1.29
C LEU A 106 -10.04 -8.36 -0.13
N PHE A 107 -11.30 -8.83 -0.17
CA PHE A 107 -12.24 -8.60 0.91
C PHE A 107 -11.76 -9.19 2.25
N ASP A 108 -11.13 -10.37 2.22
CA ASP A 108 -10.57 -10.99 3.42
C ASP A 108 -9.31 -10.29 3.96
N ALA A 109 -8.70 -9.40 3.17
CA ALA A 109 -7.59 -8.57 3.65
C ALA A 109 -8.07 -7.45 4.59
N VAL A 110 -9.36 -7.07 4.53
CA VAL A 110 -9.97 -6.11 5.46
C VAL A 110 -10.08 -6.77 6.84
N PRO A 111 -9.49 -6.17 7.90
CA PRO A 111 -9.65 -6.68 9.26
C PRO A 111 -11.13 -6.89 9.61
N GLU A 112 -11.46 -7.99 10.28
CA GLU A 112 -12.86 -8.35 10.56
C GLU A 112 -13.62 -7.23 11.28
N ASP A 113 -12.95 -6.61 12.26
CA ASP A 113 -13.47 -5.48 13.02
C ASP A 113 -13.59 -4.18 12.19
N CYS A 114 -12.97 -4.11 11.01
CA CYS A 114 -13.04 -2.99 10.08
C CYS A 114 -14.04 -3.20 8.94
N ARG A 115 -14.63 -4.38 8.78
CA ARG A 115 -15.53 -4.70 7.64
C ARG A 115 -16.75 -3.80 7.57
N HIS A 116 -17.17 -3.21 8.69
CA HIS A 116 -18.25 -2.22 8.75
C HIS A 116 -17.90 -0.89 8.06
N LEU A 117 -16.61 -0.61 7.83
CA LEU A 117 -16.13 0.56 7.09
C LEU A 117 -16.20 0.35 5.57
N VAL A 118 -16.40 -0.89 5.08
CA VAL A 118 -16.66 -1.16 3.66
C VAL A 118 -18.13 -0.86 3.38
N THR A 119 -18.44 0.42 3.20
CA THR A 119 -19.82 0.92 3.15
C THR A 119 -20.41 0.97 1.74
N LEU A 120 -19.59 0.89 0.70
CA LEU A 120 -20.06 0.94 -0.69
C LEU A 120 -20.34 -0.48 -1.21
N PRO A 121 -21.34 -0.63 -2.09
CA PRO A 121 -21.65 -1.91 -2.71
C PRO A 121 -20.48 -2.43 -3.53
#